data_AF-A0A6G3X6U1-F1
#
_entry.id   AF-A0A6G3X6U1-F1
#
_cell.length_a   1.000
_cell.length_b   1.000
_cell.length_c   1.000
_cell.angle_alpha   90.00
_cell.angle_beta   90.00
_cell.angle_gamma   90.00
#
_symmetry.space_group_name_H-M   'P 1'
#
loop_
_entity.id
_entity.type
_entity.pdbx_description
1 polymer ?
#
loop_
_entity_poly.entity_id
_entity_poly.type
_entity_poly.pdbx_seq_one_letter_code
_entity_poly.pdbx_strand_id
1 'polypeptide(L)'
;VTSSNPTAGGACTGAGVGPTKISRVIGILKAYTTRVGAGPFPTELHDEDGEALRRIGGERGVTTGRDRRCGWFDAPIARYATRVNGLTDFFLT
;
A
#
# COMPACT_ATOMS: atom_id res chain seq x y z
N VAL A 1 8.58 -6.44 -1.39
CA VAL A 1 8.91 -6.85 -0.02
C VAL A 1 9.99 -5.93 0.54
N THR A 2 10.19 -5.91 1.85
CA THR A 2 11.26 -5.17 2.55
C THR A 2 11.83 -6.06 3.65
N SER A 3 12.93 -5.67 4.30
CA SER A 3 13.63 -6.47 5.33
C SER A 3 13.01 -6.39 6.73
N SER A 4 11.80 -5.85 6.84
CA SER A 4 11.06 -5.70 8.11
C SER A 4 9.59 -6.06 7.93
N ASN A 5 8.82 -6.06 9.03
CA ASN A 5 7.39 -6.38 9.04
C ASN A 5 6.55 -5.09 9.01
N PRO A 6 6.00 -4.67 7.84
CA PRO A 6 5.13 -3.50 7.75
C PRO A 6 3.67 -3.80 8.12
N THR A 7 3.41 -4.95 8.75
CA THR A 7 2.07 -5.31 9.23
C THR A 7 1.80 -4.69 10.61
N ALA A 8 0.54 -4.66 11.03
CA ALA A 8 0.13 -4.15 12.35
C ALA A 8 0.87 -4.85 13.52
N GLY A 9 1.19 -6.14 13.37
CA GLY A 9 2.00 -6.87 14.35
C GLY A 9 3.41 -6.30 14.53
N GLY A 10 3.98 -5.69 13.49
CA GLY A 10 5.26 -4.99 13.55
C GLY A 10 5.27 -3.83 14.55
N ALA A 11 4.12 -3.18 14.78
CA ALA A 11 4.01 -2.14 15.81
C ALA A 11 4.20 -2.70 17.23
N CYS A 12 3.68 -3.90 17.49
CA CYS A 12 3.84 -4.57 18.79
C CYS A 12 5.32 -4.93 19.03
N THR A 13 5.94 -5.63 18.07
CA THR A 13 7.34 -6.07 18.20
C THR A 13 8.33 -4.91 18.15
N GLY A 14 8.03 -3.84 17.41
CA GLY A 14 8.92 -2.69 17.23
C GLY A 14 8.86 -1.67 18.37
N ALA A 15 7.70 -1.51 19.03
CA ALA A 15 7.51 -0.53 20.10
C ALA A 15 7.47 -1.14 21.52
N GLY A 16 7.52 -2.47 21.65
CA GLY A 16 7.37 -3.15 22.94
C GLY A 16 5.96 -3.07 23.53
N VAL A 17 4.95 -2.80 22.68
CA VAL A 17 3.55 -2.68 23.09
C VAL A 17 2.89 -4.06 23.03
N GLY A 18 2.27 -4.48 24.14
CA GLY A 18 1.53 -5.74 24.17
C GLY A 18 0.38 -5.73 23.15
N PRO A 19 0.16 -6.81 22.38
CA PRO A 19 -0.83 -6.82 21.30
C PRO A 19 -2.27 -6.55 21.76
N THR A 20 -2.58 -6.89 23.01
CA THR A 20 -3.89 -6.61 23.64
C THR A 20 -4.16 -5.13 23.90
N LYS A 21 -3.17 -4.25 23.70
CA LYS A 21 -3.31 -2.80 23.84
C LYS A 21 -3.68 -2.10 22.54
N ILE A 22 -3.63 -2.79 21.40
CA ILE A 22 -4.06 -2.24 20.12
C ILE A 22 -5.57 -2.35 20.01
N SER A 23 -6.26 -1.21 20.09
CA SER A 23 -7.73 -1.14 20.03
C SER A 23 -8.28 -0.77 18.66
N ARG A 24 -7.45 -0.22 17.77
CA ARG A 24 -7.86 0.23 16.43
C ARG A 24 -6.68 0.12 15.45
N VAL A 25 -6.96 -0.34 14.24
CA VAL A 25 -5.96 -0.44 13.16
C VAL A 25 -6.56 0.16 11.89
N ILE A 26 -6.07 1.34 11.50
CA ILE A 26 -6.57 2.07 10.33
C ILE A 26 -5.69 1.73 9.13
N GLY A 27 -6.30 1.17 8.07
CA GLY A 27 -5.62 0.95 6.80
C GLY A 27 -5.70 2.18 5.91
N ILE A 28 -4.56 2.63 5.41
CA ILE A 28 -4.50 3.69 4.40
C ILE A 28 -4.58 3.03 3.02
N LEU A 29 -5.71 3.20 2.36
CA LEU A 29 -5.96 2.65 1.03
C LEU A 29 -6.00 3.82 0.06
N LYS A 30 -5.19 3.76 -0.99
CA LYS A 30 -5.32 4.71 -2.08
C LYS A 30 -6.43 4.27 -3.05
N ALA A 31 -7.12 5.22 -3.66
CA ALA A 31 -8.18 4.96 -4.65
C ALA A 31 -7.69 4.21 -5.91
N TYR A 32 -6.37 4.09 -6.09
CA TYR A 32 -5.70 3.32 -7.13
C TYR A 32 -4.40 2.71 -6.57
N THR A 33 -3.82 1.73 -7.27
CA THR A 33 -2.65 1.02 -6.79
C THR A 33 -1.38 1.61 -7.39
N THR A 34 -0.30 1.67 -6.61
CA THR A 34 1.02 2.03 -7.13
C THR A 34 2.12 1.16 -6.55
N ARG A 35 3.19 0.98 -7.31
CA ARG A 35 4.38 0.23 -6.88
C ARG A 35 5.66 0.92 -7.35
N VAL A 36 6.70 0.87 -6.53
CA VAL A 36 8.05 1.24 -6.98
C VAL A 36 8.94 0.00 -6.99
N GLY A 37 9.71 -0.16 -8.07
CA GLY A 37 10.58 -1.30 -8.28
C GLY A 37 9.88 -2.51 -8.91
N ALA A 38 10.64 -3.59 -9.01
CA ALA A 38 10.23 -4.81 -9.70
C ALA A 38 9.20 -5.65 -8.92
N GLY A 39 8.67 -6.67 -9.61
CA GLY A 39 7.74 -7.67 -9.08
C GLY A 39 6.31 -7.51 -9.59
N PRO A 40 5.45 -8.50 -9.28
CA PRO A 40 4.13 -8.61 -9.90
C PRO A 40 3.23 -7.44 -9.53
N PHE A 41 2.45 -6.98 -10.51
CA PHE A 41 1.45 -5.95 -10.34
C PHE A 41 0.27 -6.27 -11.28
N PRO A 42 -0.68 -7.10 -10.82
CA PRO A 42 -1.73 -7.65 -11.68
C PRO A 42 -2.63 -6.59 -12.34
N THR A 43 -2.83 -5.46 -11.67
CA THR A 43 -3.69 -4.36 -12.17
C THR A 43 -2.89 -3.20 -12.76
N GLU A 44 -1.60 -3.40 -13.08
CA GLU A 44 -0.77 -2.37 -13.70
C GLU A 44 -1.34 -1.93 -15.05
N LEU A 45 -1.28 -0.62 -15.29
CA LEU A 45 -1.69 0.01 -16.53
C LEU A 45 -0.46 0.45 -17.32
N HIS A 46 -0.43 0.06 -18.60
CA HIS A 46 0.63 0.38 -19.56
C HIS A 46 0.16 1.34 -20.65
N ASP A 47 -1.05 1.88 -20.49
CA ASP A 47 -1.73 2.77 -21.42
C ASP A 47 -1.81 4.21 -20.86
N GLU A 48 -2.61 5.05 -21.52
CA GLU A 48 -2.78 6.46 -21.20
C GLU A 48 -3.37 6.69 -19.80
N ASP A 49 -4.21 5.77 -19.31
CA ASP A 49 -4.80 5.86 -17.97
C ASP A 49 -3.73 5.67 -16.90
N GLY A 50 -2.77 4.76 -17.11
CA GLY A 50 -1.62 4.58 -16.23
C GLY A 50 -0.78 5.85 -16.10
N GLU A 51 -0.50 6.52 -17.22
CA GLU A 51 0.24 7.78 -17.22
C GLU A 51 -0.59 8.94 -16.62
N ALA A 52 -1.91 8.97 -16.87
CA ALA A 52 -2.81 9.94 -16.28
C ALA A 52 -2.82 9.85 -14.75
N LEU A 53 -2.99 8.63 -14.20
CA LEU A 53 -2.91 8.38 -12.75
C LEU A 53 -1.56 8.82 -12.19
N ARG A 54 -0.47 8.48 -12.87
CA ARG A 54 0.89 8.86 -12.44
C ARG A 54 1.04 10.38 -12.33
N ARG A 55 0.59 11.10 -13.36
CA ARG A 55 0.71 12.56 -13.45
C ARG A 55 -0.20 13.28 -12.47
N ILE A 56 -1.49 12.91 -12.42
CA ILE A 56 -2.50 13.55 -11.56
C ILE A 56 -2.16 13.30 -10.09
N GLY A 57 -1.77 12.07 -9.75
CA GLY A 57 -1.42 11.68 -8.39
C GLY A 57 -0.04 12.14 -7.92
N GLY A 58 0.75 12.81 -8.77
CA GLY A 58 2.11 13.21 -8.43
C GLY A 58 3.02 12.02 -8.09
N GLU A 59 2.84 10.89 -8.76
CA GLU A 59 3.48 9.59 -8.48
C GLU A 59 4.92 9.50 -9.00
N ARG A 60 5.68 10.57 -8.76
CA ARG A 60 7.08 10.70 -9.14
C ARG A 60 7.97 10.35 -7.95
N GLY A 61 9.04 9.61 -8.23
CA GLY A 61 10.05 9.35 -7.21
C GLY A 61 10.78 10.64 -6.83
N VAL A 62 11.27 10.72 -5.59
CA VAL A 62 12.19 11.81 -5.18
C VAL A 62 13.63 11.58 -5.64
N THR A 63 13.93 10.40 -6.18
CA THR A 63 15.23 10.03 -6.74
C THR A 63 15.04 9.34 -8.09
N THR A 64 16.07 9.38 -8.93
CA THR A 64 16.06 8.79 -10.27
C THR A 64 15.71 7.30 -10.22
N GLY A 65 14.87 6.84 -11.16
CA GLY A 65 14.46 5.44 -11.26
C GLY A 65 13.44 4.99 -10.21
N ARG A 66 12.82 5.95 -9.50
CA ARG A 66 11.80 5.67 -8.46
C ARG A 66 10.40 6.14 -8.83
N ASP A 67 10.15 6.38 -10.10
CA ASP A 67 8.79 6.61 -10.60
C ASP A 67 7.89 5.42 -10.26
N ARG A 68 6.67 5.72 -9.83
CA ARG A 68 5.75 4.66 -9.43
C ARG A 68 5.03 4.13 -10.66
N ARG A 69 5.04 2.81 -10.80
CA ARG A 69 4.10 2.07 -11.64
C ARG A 69 2.70 2.30 -11.09
N CYS A 70 1.72 2.54 -11.95
CA CYS A 70 0.34 2.85 -11.58
C CYS A 70 -0.63 1.82 -12.16
N GLY A 71 -1.75 1.61 -11.48
CA GLY A 71 -2.73 0.61 -11.85
C GLY A 71 -4.04 0.77 -11.11
N TRP A 72 -5.07 0.03 -11.51
CA TRP A 72 -6.38 0.09 -10.86
C TRP A 72 -6.32 -0.34 -9.40
N PHE A 73 -7.33 0.09 -8.64
CA PHE A 73 -7.54 -0.41 -7.28
C PHE A 73 -7.66 -1.94 -7.29
N ASP A 74 -6.84 -2.60 -6.50
CA ASP A 74 -6.83 -4.05 -6.38
C ASP A 74 -7.60 -4.45 -5.10
N ALA A 75 -8.87 -4.82 -5.27
CA ALA A 75 -9.70 -5.24 -4.14
C ALA A 75 -9.21 -6.55 -3.49
N PRO A 76 -8.72 -7.57 -4.24
CA PRO A 76 -8.08 -8.74 -3.66
C PRO A 76 -6.90 -8.42 -2.71
N ILE A 77 -5.96 -7.54 -3.10
CA ILE A 77 -4.84 -7.16 -2.22
C ILE A 77 -5.33 -6.38 -1.00
N ALA A 78 -6.34 -5.51 -1.16
CA ALA A 78 -6.94 -4.78 -0.04
C ALA A 78 -7.61 -5.73 0.97
N ARG A 79 -8.35 -6.74 0.48
CA ARG A 79 -8.95 -7.80 1.32
C ARG A 79 -7.89 -8.61 2.05
N TYR A 80 -6.81 -8.96 1.36
CA TYR A 80 -5.68 -9.65 1.98
C TYR A 80 -5.04 -8.82 3.09
N ALA A 81 -4.75 -7.54 2.82
CA ALA A 81 -4.19 -6.61 3.78
C ALA A 81 -5.09 -6.43 5.01
N THR A 82 -6.41 -6.36 4.79
CA THR A 82 -7.44 -6.31 5.85
C THR A 82 -7.33 -7.50 6.78
N ARG A 83 -7.29 -8.71 6.22
CA ARG A 83 -7.21 -9.95 7.00
C ARG A 83 -5.90 -10.07 7.78
N VAL A 84 -4.76 -9.75 7.16
CA VAL A 84 -3.44 -9.91 7.79
C VAL A 84 -3.21 -8.90 8.91
N ASN A 85 -3.75 -7.68 8.78
CA ASN A 85 -3.53 -6.61 9.75
C ASN A 85 -4.65 -6.48 10.79
N GLY A 86 -5.78 -7.18 10.61
CA GLY A 86 -6.96 -6.97 11.44
C GLY A 86 -7.47 -5.53 11.34
N LEU A 87 -7.52 -4.96 10.12
CA LEU A 87 -7.95 -3.58 9.92
C LEU A 87 -9.37 -3.38 10.43
N THR A 88 -9.57 -2.37 11.27
CA THR A 88 -10.88 -2.00 11.82
C THR A 88 -11.56 -0.92 10.98
N ASP A 89 -10.76 -0.12 10.27
CA ASP A 89 -11.23 1.02 9.49
C ASP A 89 -10.37 1.22 8.24
N PHE A 90 -10.95 1.86 7.22
CA PHE A 90 -10.21 2.34 6.07
C PHE A 90 -10.21 3.87 6.03
N PHE A 91 -9.07 4.41 5.65
CA PHE A 91 -8.92 5.79 5.21
C PHE A 91 -8.58 5.77 3.73
N LEU A 92 -9.54 6.18 2.89
CA LEU A 92 -9.36 6.24 1.45
C LEU A 92 -8.68 7.57 1.08
N THR A 93 -7.59 7.50 0.29
CA THR A 93 -6.84 8.67 -0.21
C THR A 93 -6.89 8.78 -1.71
#